data_AF-A0A939ZT45-F1
#
_entry.id   AF-A0A939ZT45-F1
#
_cell.length_a   1.000
_cell.length_b   1.000
_cell.length_c   1.000
_cell.angle_alpha   90.00
_cell.angle_beta   90.00
_cell.angle_gamma   90.00
#
_symmetry.space_group_name_H-M   'P 1'
#
loop_
_entity.id
_entity.type
_entity.pdbx_description
1 polymer ?
#
loop_
_entity_poly.entity_id
_entity_poly.type
_entity_poly.pdbx_seq_one_letter_code
_entity_poly.pdbx_strand_id
1 'polypeptide(L)'
;MKARKVFLWLQLLFMYALHALIWMIVKPIENIGDAKSLEIAFFVLTGLVAFFVIVNGFCAFLSVFKDHDNPTKITLVIKLAAIPWYVVNFYFWFGLASGFLNPFLLIALPLVIGLGVVLTYFVMLSTSLYSIAYLIRGLKKQMFPFRFVYVPAAVCHFIFCLDVVGAIWLRVLLKKER
;
A
#
# COMPACT_ATOMS: atom_id res chain seq x y z
N MET A 1 -15.65 -14.23 -5.64
CA MET A 1 -14.79 -14.43 -4.44
C MET A 1 -13.30 -14.69 -4.75
N LYS A 2 -12.94 -15.53 -5.74
CA LYS A 2 -11.52 -15.91 -6.01
C LYS A 2 -10.66 -14.75 -6.55
N ALA A 3 -11.16 -13.98 -7.53
CA ALA A 3 -10.37 -12.95 -8.23
C ALA A 3 -9.76 -11.87 -7.31
N ARG A 4 -10.52 -11.31 -6.36
CA ARG A 4 -10.01 -10.29 -5.41
C ARG A 4 -8.95 -10.85 -4.47
N LYS A 5 -9.15 -12.06 -3.94
CA LYS A 5 -8.16 -12.70 -3.06
C LYS A 5 -6.85 -12.89 -3.82
N VAL A 6 -6.94 -13.39 -5.05
CA VAL A 6 -5.78 -13.54 -5.95
C VAL A 6 -5.13 -12.19 -6.20
N PHE A 7 -5.90 -11.15 -6.49
CA PHE A 7 -5.37 -9.81 -6.72
C PHE A 7 -4.62 -9.24 -5.50
N LEU A 8 -5.17 -9.37 -4.29
CA LEU A 8 -4.50 -8.91 -3.08
C LEU A 8 -3.19 -9.67 -2.80
N TRP A 9 -3.15 -10.97 -3.08
CA TRP A 9 -1.93 -11.76 -3.01
C TRP A 9 -0.92 -11.37 -4.09
N LEU A 10 -1.38 -11.14 -5.32
CA LEU A 10 -0.54 -10.63 -6.41
C LEU A 10 0.05 -9.27 -6.07
N GLN A 11 -0.74 -8.39 -5.45
CA GLN A 11 -0.26 -7.10 -4.98
C GLN A 11 0.82 -7.28 -3.90
N LEU A 12 0.62 -8.16 -2.93
CA LEU A 12 1.65 -8.43 -1.91
C LEU A 12 2.93 -8.99 -2.55
N LEU A 13 2.81 -9.95 -3.45
CA LEU A 13 3.94 -10.49 -4.19
C LEU A 13 4.64 -9.41 -5.01
N PHE A 14 3.89 -8.52 -5.66
CA PHE A 14 4.40 -7.38 -6.39
C PHE A 14 5.17 -6.41 -5.48
N MET A 15 4.67 -6.13 -4.27
CA MET A 15 5.39 -5.34 -3.27
C MET A 15 6.77 -5.94 -2.97
N TYR A 16 6.84 -7.25 -2.68
CA TYR A 16 8.12 -7.92 -2.44
C TYR A 16 9.02 -7.97 -3.69
N ALA A 17 8.43 -8.21 -4.87
CA ALA A 17 9.16 -8.21 -6.13
C ALA A 17 9.75 -6.83 -6.46
N LEU A 18 9.05 -5.74 -6.12
CA LEU A 18 9.57 -4.37 -6.27
C LEU A 18 10.86 -4.18 -5.47
N HIS A 19 10.92 -4.64 -4.22
CA HIS A 19 12.19 -4.55 -3.47
C HIS A 19 13.29 -5.39 -4.11
N ALA A 20 12.98 -6.61 -4.55
CA ALA A 20 13.96 -7.45 -5.22
C ALA A 20 14.49 -6.77 -6.50
N LEU A 21 13.61 -6.16 -7.30
CA LEU A 21 13.96 -5.40 -8.50
C LEU A 21 14.81 -4.18 -8.17
N ILE A 22 14.43 -3.40 -7.15
CA ILE A 22 15.21 -2.26 -6.67
C ILE A 22 16.63 -2.69 -6.29
N TRP A 23 16.79 -3.78 -5.54
CA TRP A 23 18.12 -4.31 -5.18
C TRP A 23 18.91 -4.82 -6.39
N MET A 24 18.23 -5.44 -7.36
CA MET A 24 18.84 -5.88 -8.62
C MET A 24 19.26 -4.71 -9.51
N ILE A 25 18.61 -3.54 -9.38
CA ILE A 25 18.99 -2.32 -10.09
C ILE A 25 20.16 -1.65 -9.37
N VAL A 26 20.12 -1.51 -8.04
CA VAL A 26 21.15 -0.83 -7.24
C VAL A 26 22.53 -1.51 -7.33
N LYS A 27 22.60 -2.85 -7.28
CA LYS A 27 23.88 -3.59 -7.34
C LYS A 27 24.72 -3.33 -8.61
N PRO A 28 24.18 -3.39 -9.83
CA PRO A 28 24.94 -3.10 -11.04
C PRO A 28 25.21 -1.61 -11.27
N ILE A 29 24.46 -0.70 -10.63
CA ILE A 29 24.75 0.76 -10.70
C ILE A 29 26.09 1.11 -10.04
N GLU A 30 26.54 0.35 -9.04
CA GLU A 30 27.91 0.48 -8.51
C GLU A 30 28.99 0.21 -9.56
N ASN A 31 28.67 -0.52 -10.64
CA ASN A 31 29.61 -0.93 -11.67
C ASN A 31 29.42 -0.23 -13.03
N ILE A 32 28.27 0.42 -13.28
CA ILE A 32 27.92 1.01 -14.58
C ILE A 32 27.38 2.42 -14.33
N GLY A 33 28.23 3.43 -14.53
CA GLY A 33 27.90 4.85 -14.37
C GLY A 33 27.00 5.43 -15.46
N ASP A 34 25.96 4.71 -15.89
CA ASP A 34 25.01 5.20 -16.90
C ASP A 34 23.72 5.74 -16.24
N ALA A 35 23.70 7.06 -16.05
CA ALA A 35 22.57 7.78 -15.46
C ALA A 35 21.25 7.57 -16.22
N LYS A 36 21.29 7.31 -17.53
CA LYS A 36 20.08 7.14 -18.36
C LYS A 36 19.35 5.83 -18.03
N SER A 37 20.10 4.78 -17.75
CA SER A 37 19.56 3.50 -17.33
C SER A 37 18.86 3.59 -15.96
N LEU A 38 19.36 4.46 -15.07
CA LEU A 38 18.79 4.73 -13.75
C LEU A 38 17.43 5.45 -13.85
N GLU A 39 17.33 6.46 -14.71
CA GLU A 39 16.09 7.20 -14.96
C GLU A 39 14.99 6.28 -15.51
N ILE A 40 15.32 5.45 -16.49
CA ILE A 40 14.38 4.48 -17.08
C ILE A 40 13.89 3.49 -16.02
N ALA A 41 14.80 2.95 -15.21
CA ALA A 41 14.45 2.01 -14.15
C ALA A 41 13.51 2.64 -13.11
N PHE A 42 13.79 3.87 -12.69
CA PHE A 42 12.94 4.62 -11.76
C PHE A 42 11.55 4.90 -12.36
N PHE A 43 11.49 5.31 -13.62
CA PHE A 43 10.22 5.56 -14.32
C PHE A 43 9.37 4.29 -14.47
N VAL A 44 10.00 3.16 -14.79
CA VAL A 44 9.31 1.86 -14.88
C VAL A 44 8.79 1.43 -13.51
N LEU A 45 9.61 1.54 -12.45
CA LEU A 45 9.21 1.19 -11.08
C LEU A 45 8.01 2.02 -10.60
N THR A 46 8.08 3.34 -10.74
CA THR A 46 7.01 4.25 -10.34
C THR A 46 5.75 4.06 -11.20
N GLY A 47 5.89 3.85 -12.50
CA GLY A 47 4.79 3.53 -13.41
C GLY A 47 4.07 2.23 -13.05
N LEU A 48 4.82 1.18 -12.68
CA LEU A 48 4.24 -0.08 -12.22
C LEU A 48 3.48 0.07 -10.91
N VAL A 49 4.03 0.81 -9.94
CA VAL A 49 3.32 1.12 -8.68
C VAL A 49 2.02 1.87 -8.97
N ALA A 50 2.08 2.92 -9.78
CA ALA A 50 0.90 3.70 -10.16
C ALA A 50 -0.17 2.84 -10.84
N PHE A 51 0.24 1.99 -11.79
CA PHE A 51 -0.66 1.06 -12.47
C PHE A 51 -1.40 0.16 -11.47
N PHE A 52 -0.67 -0.49 -10.55
CA PHE A 52 -1.29 -1.36 -9.54
C PHE A 52 -2.25 -0.60 -8.63
N VAL A 53 -1.88 0.60 -8.18
CA VAL A 53 -2.72 1.43 -7.30
C VAL A 53 -4.01 1.84 -8.02
N ILE A 54 -3.92 2.30 -9.27
CA ILE A 54 -5.07 2.77 -10.06
C ILE A 54 -6.02 1.60 -10.37
N VAL A 55 -5.49 0.49 -10.89
CA VAL A 55 -6.28 -0.70 -11.21
C VAL A 55 -7.00 -1.23 -9.97
N ASN A 56 -6.28 -1.27 -8.85
CA ASN A 56 -6.85 -1.71 -7.59
C ASN A 56 -7.94 -0.76 -7.07
N GLY A 57 -7.70 0.55 -7.14
CA GLY A 57 -8.68 1.56 -6.75
C GLY A 57 -9.95 1.50 -7.59
N PHE A 58 -9.81 1.31 -8.90
CA PHE A 58 -10.95 1.11 -9.79
C PHE A 58 -11.72 -0.17 -9.45
N CYS A 59 -11.03 -1.29 -9.22
CA CYS A 59 -11.66 -2.55 -8.82
C CYS A 59 -12.38 -2.45 -7.46
N ALA A 60 -11.77 -1.77 -6.48
CA ALA A 60 -12.37 -1.51 -5.19
C ALA A 60 -13.61 -0.62 -5.30
N PHE A 61 -13.57 0.42 -6.13
CA PHE A 61 -14.71 1.27 -6.42
C PHE A 61 -15.89 0.48 -7.03
N LEU A 62 -15.62 -0.33 -8.06
CA LEU A 62 -16.65 -1.19 -8.66
C LEU A 62 -17.25 -2.19 -7.65
N SER A 63 -16.46 -2.62 -6.66
CA SER A 63 -16.91 -3.55 -5.63
C SER A 63 -18.01 -2.94 -4.74
N VAL A 64 -18.10 -1.62 -4.61
CA VAL A 64 -19.17 -0.93 -3.88
C VAL A 64 -20.56 -1.27 -4.46
N PHE A 65 -20.65 -1.50 -5.76
CA PHE A 65 -21.92 -1.75 -6.46
C PHE A 65 -22.27 -3.24 -6.60
N LYS A 66 -21.29 -4.14 -6.42
CA LYS A 66 -21.46 -5.58 -6.61
C LYS A 66 -21.49 -6.35 -5.30
N ASP A 67 -22.28 -7.41 -5.24
CA ASP A 67 -22.30 -8.31 -4.08
C ASP A 67 -21.02 -9.13 -3.98
N HIS A 68 -20.48 -9.17 -2.77
CA HIS A 68 -19.18 -9.74 -2.47
C HIS A 68 -19.00 -9.99 -0.98
N ASP A 69 -18.23 -11.01 -0.63
CA ASP A 69 -17.95 -11.39 0.75
C ASP A 69 -17.10 -10.36 1.49
N ASN A 70 -17.22 -10.32 2.81
CA ASN A 70 -16.43 -9.47 3.70
C ASN A 70 -14.91 -9.60 3.42
N PRO A 71 -14.23 -8.55 2.90
CA PRO A 71 -12.80 -8.57 2.61
C PRO A 71 -11.91 -8.44 3.84
N THR A 72 -12.43 -8.02 5.00
CA THR A 72 -11.59 -7.64 6.15
C THR A 72 -10.66 -8.74 6.65
N LYS A 73 -11.07 -10.01 6.57
CA LYS A 73 -10.20 -11.15 6.93
C LYS A 73 -8.96 -11.22 6.03
N ILE A 74 -9.13 -11.12 4.71
CA ILE A 74 -8.01 -11.22 3.77
C ILE A 74 -7.15 -9.96 3.81
N THR A 75 -7.77 -8.77 3.91
CA THR A 75 -7.05 -7.50 4.07
C THR A 75 -6.16 -7.52 5.32
N LEU A 76 -6.65 -8.05 6.45
CA LEU A 76 -5.82 -8.18 7.65
C LEU A 76 -4.62 -9.11 7.44
N VAL A 77 -4.83 -10.29 6.82
CA VAL A 77 -3.74 -11.24 6.54
C VAL A 77 -2.66 -10.59 5.66
N ILE A 78 -3.08 -9.89 4.61
CA ILE A 78 -2.16 -9.21 3.68
C ILE A 78 -1.38 -8.10 4.38
N LYS A 79 -2.03 -7.31 5.24
CA LYS A 79 -1.36 -6.24 6.01
C LYS A 79 -0.33 -6.78 7.00
N LEU A 80 -0.68 -7.85 7.71
CA LEU A 80 0.27 -8.52 8.62
C LEU A 80 1.46 -9.08 7.83
N ALA A 81 1.20 -9.69 6.67
CA ALA A 81 2.25 -10.20 5.79
C ALA A 81 3.07 -9.09 5.12
N ALA A 82 2.57 -7.85 5.07
CA ALA A 82 3.29 -6.68 4.55
C ALA A 82 4.16 -5.99 5.62
N ILE A 83 4.08 -6.37 6.91
CA ILE A 83 4.92 -5.77 7.97
C ILE A 83 6.43 -5.89 7.64
N PRO A 84 6.97 -7.06 7.27
CA PRO A 84 8.39 -7.17 6.92
C PRO A 84 8.75 -6.28 5.72
N TRP A 85 7.84 -6.17 4.74
CA TRP A 85 8.01 -5.26 3.60
C TRP A 85 8.13 -3.81 4.05
N TYR A 86 7.27 -3.32 4.94
CA TYR A 86 7.34 -1.95 5.45
C TYR A 86 8.65 -1.66 6.19
N VAL A 87 9.15 -2.63 6.97
CA VAL A 87 10.43 -2.51 7.68
C VAL A 87 11.60 -2.40 6.68
N VAL A 88 11.67 -3.29 5.69
CA VAL A 88 12.71 -3.24 4.65
C VAL A 88 12.62 -1.95 3.84
N ASN A 89 11.40 -1.53 3.48
CA ASN A 89 11.17 -0.29 2.75
C ASN A 89 11.65 0.93 3.53
N PHE A 90 11.38 0.98 4.84
CA PHE A 90 11.87 2.05 5.71
C PHE A 90 13.40 2.12 5.70
N TYR A 91 14.08 0.98 5.91
CA TYR A 91 15.55 0.94 5.87
C TYR A 91 16.12 1.35 4.50
N PHE A 92 15.47 0.98 3.40
CA PHE A 92 15.87 1.39 2.06
C PHE A 92 15.77 2.91 1.88
N TRP A 93 14.63 3.52 2.20
CA TRP A 93 14.46 4.97 2.08
C TRP A 93 15.33 5.75 3.06
N PHE A 94 15.54 5.22 4.27
CA PHE A 94 16.46 5.80 5.25
C PHE A 94 17.91 5.76 4.75
N GLY A 95 18.35 4.63 4.19
CA GLY A 95 19.68 4.48 3.58
C GLY A 95 19.87 5.46 2.42
N LEU A 96 18.90 5.55 1.50
CA LEU A 96 18.93 6.54 0.42
C LEU A 96 19.03 7.96 0.97
N ALA A 97 18.15 8.34 1.90
CA ALA A 97 18.16 9.67 2.50
C ALA A 97 19.52 10.00 3.17
N SER A 98 20.15 9.02 3.83
CA SER A 98 21.46 9.20 4.46
C SER A 98 22.58 9.51 3.45
N GLY A 99 22.51 8.94 2.24
CA GLY A 99 23.45 9.24 1.15
C GLY A 99 23.37 10.68 0.64
N PHE A 100 22.25 11.36 0.89
CA PHE A 100 22.03 12.77 0.51
C PHE A 100 22.43 13.76 1.62
N LEU A 101 23.04 13.30 2.71
CA LEU A 101 23.57 14.17 3.78
C LEU A 101 24.86 14.91 3.38
N ASN A 102 25.34 14.73 2.15
CA ASN A 102 26.40 15.55 1.58
C ASN A 102 25.90 17.02 1.42
N PRO A 103 26.68 18.05 1.84
CA PRO A 103 26.28 19.46 1.75
C PRO A 103 25.76 19.89 0.38
N PHE A 104 26.26 19.31 -0.71
CA PHE A 104 25.84 19.64 -2.08
C PHE A 104 24.52 18.96 -2.50
N LEU A 105 24.15 17.84 -1.86
CA LEU A 105 22.97 17.04 -2.19
C LEU A 105 21.81 17.26 -1.21
N LEU A 106 22.05 17.95 -0.10
CA LEU A 106 21.07 18.18 0.98
C LEU A 106 19.79 18.86 0.48
N ILE A 107 19.89 19.68 -0.58
CA ILE A 107 18.74 20.35 -1.19
C ILE A 107 17.74 19.36 -1.83
N ALA A 108 18.21 18.18 -2.25
CA ALA A 108 17.38 17.14 -2.84
C ALA A 108 16.79 16.17 -1.80
N LEU A 109 17.23 16.26 -0.53
CA LEU A 109 16.76 15.38 0.55
C LEU A 109 15.23 15.43 0.76
N PRO A 110 14.55 16.61 0.78
CA PRO A 110 13.10 16.65 0.92
C PRO A 110 12.36 15.96 -0.23
N LEU A 111 12.92 16.00 -1.45
CA LEU A 111 12.35 15.34 -2.62
C LEU A 111 12.43 13.81 -2.46
N VAL A 112 13.57 13.27 -2.03
CA VAL A 112 13.76 11.82 -1.81
C VAL A 112 12.81 11.32 -0.72
N ILE A 113 12.73 12.03 0.41
CA ILE A 113 11.81 11.69 1.50
C ILE A 113 10.35 11.77 1.03
N GLY A 114 9.99 12.84 0.34
CA GLY A 114 8.64 13.06 -0.19
C GLY A 114 8.21 11.94 -1.13
N LEU A 115 9.06 11.59 -2.10
CA LEU A 115 8.80 10.49 -3.03
C LEU A 115 8.62 9.15 -2.30
N GLY A 116 9.50 8.85 -1.34
CA GLY A 116 9.42 7.61 -0.58
C GLY A 116 8.14 7.49 0.24
N VAL A 117 7.77 8.56 0.94
CA VAL A 117 6.51 8.62 1.71
C VAL A 117 5.32 8.47 0.78
N VAL A 118 5.27 9.22 -0.32
CA VAL A 118 4.13 9.21 -1.26
C VAL A 118 3.93 7.82 -1.88
N LEU A 119 4.99 7.20 -2.41
CA LEU A 119 4.89 5.87 -3.01
C LEU A 119 4.45 4.81 -2.00
N THR A 120 5.08 4.80 -0.82
CA THR A 120 4.75 3.85 0.26
C THR A 120 3.30 4.02 0.71
N TYR A 121 2.84 5.26 0.83
CA TYR A 121 1.50 5.60 1.24
C TYR A 121 0.44 5.13 0.24
N PHE A 122 0.65 5.35 -1.06
CA PHE A 122 -0.29 4.90 -2.08
C PHE A 122 -0.38 3.37 -2.17
N VAL A 123 0.76 2.68 -2.05
CA VAL A 123 0.79 1.22 -1.99
C VAL A 123 0.01 0.72 -0.77
N MET A 124 0.27 1.26 0.40
CA MET A 124 -0.45 0.93 1.63
C MET A 124 -1.96 1.17 1.48
N LEU A 125 -2.38 2.37 1.06
CA LEU A 125 -3.77 2.73 0.89
C LEU A 125 -4.50 1.77 -0.04
N SER A 126 -3.87 1.38 -1.15
CA SER A 126 -4.49 0.49 -2.12
C SER A 126 -4.89 -0.86 -1.51
N THR A 127 -4.14 -1.39 -0.54
CA THR A 127 -4.51 -2.63 0.18
C THR A 127 -5.77 -2.47 1.05
N SER A 128 -6.05 -1.25 1.50
CA SER A 128 -7.18 -0.90 2.37
C SER A 128 -8.48 -0.61 1.60
N LEU A 129 -8.41 -0.26 0.31
CA LEU A 129 -9.55 0.22 -0.48
C LEU A 129 -10.74 -0.76 -0.51
N TYR A 130 -10.50 -2.07 -0.57
CA TYR A 130 -11.60 -3.05 -0.54
C TYR A 130 -12.33 -3.10 0.81
N SER A 131 -11.62 -2.88 1.91
CA SER A 131 -12.25 -2.87 3.24
C SER A 131 -13.12 -1.62 3.42
N ILE A 132 -12.65 -0.48 2.91
CA ILE A 132 -13.42 0.77 2.87
C ILE A 132 -14.63 0.63 1.93
N ALA A 133 -14.45 0.07 0.74
CA ALA A 133 -15.54 -0.18 -0.21
C ALA A 133 -16.63 -1.09 0.36
N TYR A 134 -16.25 -2.14 1.11
CA TYR A 134 -17.20 -3.00 1.80
C TYR A 134 -17.96 -2.25 2.90
N LEU A 135 -17.28 -1.40 3.67
CA LEU A 135 -17.91 -0.56 4.70
C LEU A 135 -18.94 0.39 4.06
N ILE A 136 -18.56 1.13 3.02
CA ILE A 136 -19.46 2.04 2.28
C ILE A 136 -20.68 1.30 1.76
N ARG A 137 -20.48 0.14 1.13
CA ARG A 137 -21.60 -0.68 0.63
C ARG A 137 -22.50 -1.17 1.77
N GLY A 138 -21.92 -1.65 2.86
CA GLY A 138 -22.67 -2.13 4.01
C GLY A 138 -23.56 -1.05 4.61
N LEU A 139 -23.07 0.19 4.66
CA LEU A 139 -23.88 1.35 5.05
C LEU A 139 -24.96 1.67 4.02
N LYS A 140 -24.64 1.68 2.72
CA LYS A 140 -25.60 1.96 1.64
C LYS A 140 -26.73 0.93 1.56
N LYS A 141 -26.40 -0.35 1.73
CA LYS A 141 -27.35 -1.48 1.68
C LYS A 141 -27.97 -1.81 3.05
N GLN A 142 -27.70 -1.00 4.09
CA GLN A 142 -28.17 -1.22 5.46
C GLN A 142 -27.89 -2.65 5.98
N MET A 143 -26.73 -3.21 5.62
CA MET A 143 -26.33 -4.57 6.04
C MET A 143 -26.03 -4.65 7.55
N PHE A 144 -25.77 -3.51 8.19
CA PHE A 144 -25.51 -3.36 9.62
C PHE A 144 -25.88 -1.94 10.06
N PRO A 145 -26.26 -1.73 11.33
CA PRO A 145 -26.60 -0.40 11.83
C PRO A 145 -25.37 0.51 11.81
N PHE A 146 -25.52 1.76 11.34
CA PHE A 146 -24.43 2.74 11.38
C PHE A 146 -24.09 3.08 12.83
N ARG A 147 -22.85 2.80 13.23
CA ARG A 147 -22.29 3.22 14.52
C ARG A 147 -21.15 4.19 14.26
N PHE A 148 -21.06 5.25 15.07
CA PHE A 148 -19.97 6.23 15.00
C PHE A 148 -18.58 5.60 15.08
N VAL A 149 -18.46 4.41 15.69
CA VAL A 149 -17.21 3.64 15.84
C VAL A 149 -16.62 3.18 14.49
N TYR A 150 -17.40 3.12 13.40
CA TYR A 150 -16.86 2.79 12.08
C TYR A 150 -15.99 3.90 11.47
N VAL A 151 -16.26 5.16 11.80
CA VAL A 151 -15.52 6.32 11.30
C VAL A 151 -14.06 6.29 11.75
N PRO A 152 -13.72 6.21 13.05
CA PRO A 152 -12.33 6.15 13.49
C PRO A 152 -11.62 4.89 12.97
N ALA A 153 -12.31 3.75 12.86
CA ALA A 153 -11.73 2.54 12.26
C ALA A 153 -11.37 2.75 10.78
N ALA A 154 -12.20 3.46 10.01
CA ALA A 154 -11.91 3.83 8.63
C ALA A 154 -10.78 4.88 8.55
N VAL A 155 -10.75 5.87 9.44
CA VAL A 155 -9.68 6.89 9.48
C VAL A 155 -8.32 6.26 9.78
N CYS A 156 -8.26 5.23 10.64
CA CYS A 156 -7.01 4.53 10.93
C CYS A 156 -6.36 3.90 9.68
N HIS A 157 -7.14 3.54 8.65
CA HIS A 157 -6.60 3.03 7.37
C HIS A 157 -5.82 4.08 6.56
N PHE A 158 -5.95 5.36 6.91
CA PHE A 158 -5.21 6.46 6.27
C PHE A 158 -3.96 6.86 7.08
N ILE A 159 -3.73 6.28 8.26
CA ILE A 159 -2.57 6.61 9.09
C ILE A 159 -1.63 5.42 9.06
N PHE A 160 -0.42 5.60 8.53
CA PHE A 160 0.55 4.50 8.30
C PHE A 160 0.73 3.56 9.50
N CYS A 161 1.02 4.11 10.68
CA CYS A 161 1.23 3.32 11.90
C CYS A 161 -0.06 2.65 12.42
N LEU A 162 -1.23 3.17 12.07
CA LEU A 162 -2.52 2.68 12.53
C LEU A 162 -3.25 1.84 11.47
N ASP A 163 -2.69 1.67 10.27
CA ASP A 163 -3.34 1.02 9.16
C ASP A 163 -3.61 -0.48 9.42
N VAL A 164 -2.71 -1.14 10.15
CA VAL A 164 -2.90 -2.51 10.66
C VAL A 164 -3.93 -2.54 11.79
N VAL A 165 -3.85 -1.58 12.72
CA VAL A 165 -4.78 -1.46 13.86
C VAL A 165 -6.21 -1.23 13.37
N GLY A 166 -6.40 -0.35 12.38
CA GLY A 166 -7.67 -0.08 11.72
C GLY A 166 -8.26 -1.34 11.08
N ALA A 167 -7.43 -2.14 10.42
CA ALA A 167 -7.87 -3.41 9.83
C ALA A 167 -8.30 -4.45 10.89
N ILE A 168 -7.58 -4.53 12.01
CA ILE A 168 -7.97 -5.37 13.15
C ILE A 168 -9.30 -4.89 13.73
N TRP A 169 -9.39 -3.59 14.01
CA TRP A 169 -10.57 -2.98 14.63
C TRP A 169 -11.82 -3.16 13.77
N LEU A 170 -11.72 -2.85 12.47
CA LEU A 170 -12.82 -3.01 11.52
C LEU A 170 -13.28 -4.47 11.42
N ARG A 171 -12.34 -5.42 11.43
CA ARG A 171 -12.68 -6.86 11.42
C ARG A 171 -13.41 -7.28 12.70
N VAL A 172 -12.97 -6.78 13.87
CA VAL A 172 -13.61 -7.08 15.15
C VAL A 172 -15.03 -6.51 15.19
N LEU A 173 -15.23 -5.27 14.74
CA LEU A 173 -16.56 -4.64 14.67
C LEU A 173 -17.51 -5.43 13.76
N LEU A 174 -17.10 -5.70 12.52
CA LEU A 174 -17.93 -6.40 11.55
C LEU A 174 -18.17 -7.89 11.88
N LYS A 175 -17.36 -8.48 12.77
CA LYS A 175 -17.62 -9.82 13.30
C LYS A 175 -18.71 -9.80 14.37
N LYS A 176 -18.86 -8.72 15.13
CA LYS A 176 -19.87 -8.59 16.20
C LYS A 176 -21.29 -8.31 15.67
N GLU A 177 -21.42 -7.80 14.45
CA GLU A 177 -22.73 -7.52 13.82
C GLU A 177 -23.28 -8.71 13.00
N ARG A 178 -22.60 -9.86 13.01
CA ARG A 178 -23.11 -11.13 12.46
C ARG A 178 -23.59 -12.01 13.59
#